data_AF-A0AAV9LR38-F1
#
_entry.id   AF-A0AAV9LR38-F1
#
_cell.length_a   1.000
_cell.length_b   1.000
_cell.length_c   1.000
_cell.angle_alpha   90.00
_cell.angle_beta   90.00
_cell.angle_gamma   90.00
#
_symmetry.space_group_name_H-M   'P 1'
#
loop_
_entity.id
_entity.type
_entity.pdbx_description
1 polymer ?
#
loop_
_entity_poly.entity_id
_entity_poly.type
_entity_poly.pdbx_seq_one_letter_code
_entity_poly.pdbx_strand_id
1 'polypeptide(L)'
;MAYASVASLLNTVQLLLTSDSQMCSQICDRREEFHALREKASSLEVFIKKFEKSNDSREMTDLEAQIKEAADGVEITIQLQLTGIIMAKN
;
A
#
# COMPACT_ATOMS: atom_id res chain seq x y z
N MET A 1 -4.37 0.08 14.31
CA MET A 1 -4.27 1.25 13.39
C MET A 1 -3.43 0.95 12.15
N ALA A 2 -2.22 0.38 12.29
CA ALA A 2 -1.38 0.05 11.12
C ALA A 2 -2.02 -0.96 10.17
N TYR A 3 -2.75 -1.94 10.72
CA TYR A 3 -3.49 -2.92 9.93
C TYR A 3 -4.45 -2.26 8.92
N ALA A 4 -5.18 -1.24 9.35
CA ALA A 4 -6.13 -0.53 8.49
C ALA A 4 -5.42 0.19 7.33
N SER A 5 -4.29 0.85 7.61
CA SER A 5 -3.46 1.49 6.58
C SER A 5 -2.87 0.49 5.59
N VAL A 6 -2.34 -0.64 6.06
CA VAL A 6 -1.82 -1.69 5.19
C VAL A 6 -2.93 -2.32 4.34
N ALA A 7 -4.12 -2.54 4.91
CA ALA A 7 -5.27 -3.03 4.17
C ALA A 7 -5.76 -2.03 3.12
N SER A 8 -5.72 -0.73 3.42
CA SER A 8 -6.03 0.35 2.46
C SER A 8 -5.05 0.33 1.28
N LEU A 9 -3.74 0.33 1.58
CA LEU A 9 -2.69 0.23 0.56
C LEU A 9 -2.87 -1.01 -0.33
N LEU A 10 -3.16 -2.17 0.26
CA LEU A 10 -3.42 -3.41 -0.48
C LEU A 10 -4.60 -3.26 -1.44
N ASN A 11 -5.70 -2.65 -1.01
CA ASN A 11 -6.85 -2.38 -1.87
C ASN A 11 -6.49 -1.43 -3.01
N THR A 12 -5.76 -0.36 -2.74
CA THR A 12 -5.30 0.59 -3.76
C THR A 12 -4.41 -0.08 -4.81
N VAL A 13 -3.44 -0.88 -4.37
CA VAL A 13 -2.56 -1.64 -5.29
C VAL A 13 -3.36 -2.69 -6.07
N GLN A 14 -4.29 -3.39 -5.42
CA GLN A 14 -5.15 -4.37 -6.09
C GLN A 14 -5.99 -3.74 -7.19
N LEU A 15 -6.61 -2.58 -6.92
CA LEU A 15 -7.38 -1.82 -7.90
C LEU A 15 -6.55 -1.46 -9.13
N LEU A 16 -5.31 -1.00 -8.91
CA LEU A 16 -4.39 -0.69 -10.00
C LEU A 16 -4.01 -1.92 -10.83
N LEU A 17 -3.80 -3.06 -10.18
CA LEU A 17 -3.48 -4.31 -10.89
C LEU A 17 -4.68 -4.89 -11.65
N THR A 18 -5.92 -4.56 -11.26
CA THR A 18 -7.15 -5.06 -11.93
C THR A 18 -7.74 -4.08 -12.93
N SER A 19 -7.30 -2.83 -12.92
CA SER A 19 -7.84 -1.81 -13.80
C SER A 19 -7.23 -1.95 -15.20
N ASP A 20 -8.05 -2.33 -16.17
CA ASP A 20 -7.68 -2.37 -17.60
C ASP A 20 -7.80 -0.99 -18.28
N SER A 21 -7.96 0.08 -17.48
CA SER A 21 -8.15 1.42 -18.03
C SER A 21 -6.87 1.94 -18.70
N GLN A 22 -7.05 2.82 -19.68
CA GLN A 22 -5.96 3.56 -20.33
C GLN A 22 -5.05 4.32 -19.34
N MET A 23 -5.49 4.53 -18.09
CA MET A 23 -4.63 5.07 -17.04
C MET A 23 -3.57 4.07 -16.57
N CYS A 24 -3.93 2.78 -16.51
CA CYS A 24 -3.00 1.72 -16.14
C CYS A 24 -2.07 1.32 -17.28
N SER A 25 -2.36 1.67 -18.54
CA SER A 25 -1.42 1.41 -19.63
C SER A 25 -0.10 2.17 -19.48
N GLN A 26 -0.11 3.35 -18.84
CA GLN A 26 1.12 4.08 -18.49
C GLN A 26 1.82 3.54 -17.24
N ILE A 27 1.10 2.77 -16.44
CA ILE A 27 1.61 2.07 -15.25
C ILE A 27 2.04 0.63 -15.61
N CYS A 28 1.68 0.15 -16.80
CA CYS A 28 1.88 -1.23 -17.25
C CYS A 28 3.35 -1.65 -17.16
N ASP A 29 4.26 -0.74 -17.52
CA ASP A 29 5.72 -0.96 -17.43
C ASP A 29 6.22 -1.14 -15.98
N ARG A 30 5.41 -0.72 -14.99
CA ARG A 30 5.70 -0.84 -13.55
C ARG A 30 4.81 -1.87 -12.85
N ARG A 31 4.00 -2.63 -13.59
CA ARG A 31 3.08 -3.63 -13.02
C ARG A 31 3.81 -4.65 -12.13
N GLU A 32 5.03 -5.03 -12.49
CA GLU A 32 5.89 -5.90 -11.68
C GLU A 32 6.24 -5.28 -10.32
N GLU A 33 6.51 -3.97 -10.27
CA GLU A 33 6.77 -3.24 -9.03
C GLU A 33 5.54 -3.23 -8.12
N PHE A 34 4.34 -3.02 -8.68
CA PHE A 34 3.08 -3.09 -7.93
C PHE A 34 2.78 -4.50 -7.44
N HIS A 35 3.10 -5.55 -8.20
CA HIS A 35 3.02 -6.92 -7.71
C HIS A 35 3.99 -7.16 -6.55
N ALA A 36 5.24 -6.73 -6.67
CA ALA A 36 6.22 -6.86 -5.58
C ALA A 36 5.79 -6.09 -4.32
N LEU A 37 5.21 -4.90 -4.49
CA LEU A 37 4.66 -4.11 -3.39
C LEU A 37 3.48 -4.82 -2.72
N ARG A 38 2.55 -5.39 -3.51
CA ARG A 38 1.42 -6.17 -2.99
C ARG A 38 1.89 -7.33 -2.13
N GLU A 39 2.85 -8.13 -2.61
CA GLU A 39 3.37 -9.28 -1.86
C GLU A 39 4.04 -8.85 -0.55
N LYS A 40 4.82 -7.76 -0.58
CA LYS A 40 5.41 -7.17 0.64
C LYS A 40 4.35 -6.69 1.62
N ALA A 41 3.34 -5.97 1.14
CA ALA A 41 2.24 -5.46 1.97
C ALA A 41 1.38 -6.60 2.54
N SER A 42 1.13 -7.67 1.77
CA SER A 42 0.43 -8.86 2.26
C SER A 42 1.23 -9.61 3.33
N SER A 43 2.55 -9.73 3.16
CA SER A 43 3.42 -10.28 4.22
C SER A 43 3.35 -9.42 5.49
N LEU A 44 3.32 -8.10 5.34
CA LEU A 44 3.22 -7.17 6.45
C LEU A 44 1.84 -7.24 7.14
N GLU A 45 0.76 -7.40 6.37
CA GLU A 45 -0.59 -7.59 6.91
C GLU A 45 -0.67 -8.83 7.81
N VAL A 46 -0.12 -9.96 7.34
CA VAL A 46 -0.07 -11.22 8.12
C VAL A 46 0.79 -11.06 9.36
N PHE A 47 1.91 -10.34 9.25
CA PHE A 47 2.77 -10.00 10.39
C PHE A 47 1.98 -9.21 11.43
N ILE A 48 1.39 -8.06 11.07
CA ILE A 48 0.61 -7.22 11.99
C ILE A 48 -0.51 -8.03 12.66
N LYS A 49 -1.25 -8.87 11.91
CA LYS A 49 -2.31 -9.74 12.46
C LYS A 49 -1.80 -10.73 13.50
N LYS A 50 -0.60 -11.29 13.31
CA LYS A 50 0.03 -12.18 14.31
C LYS A 50 0.47 -11.40 15.54
N PHE A 51 0.95 -10.19 15.33
CA PHE A 51 1.44 -9.30 16.36
C PHE A 51 0.33 -8.71 17.24
N GLU A 52 -0.80 -8.27 16.67
CA GLU A 52 -1.96 -7.78 17.45
C GLU A 52 -2.47 -8.84 18.45
N LYS A 53 -2.31 -10.13 18.13
CA LYS A 53 -2.69 -11.25 19.02
C LYS A 53 -1.71 -11.50 20.17
N SER A 54 -0.50 -10.96 20.14
CA SER A 54 0.57 -11.28 21.10
C SER A 54 0.85 -10.19 22.15
N ASN A 55 0.16 -9.05 22.15
CA ASN A 55 0.73 -7.84 22.75
C ASN A 55 0.38 -7.54 24.21
N ASP A 56 1.48 -7.29 24.95
CA ASP A 56 1.56 -6.64 26.26
C ASP A 56 2.84 -5.74 26.39
N SER A 57 3.40 -5.17 25.30
CA SER A 57 4.65 -4.37 25.37
C SER A 57 4.62 -3.03 24.63
N ARG A 58 5.47 -2.09 25.09
CA ARG A 58 5.57 -0.69 24.62
C ARG A 58 6.30 -0.52 23.28
N GLU A 59 7.31 -1.34 23.01
CA GLU A 59 8.09 -1.34 21.75
C GLU A 59 7.19 -1.64 20.53
N MET A 60 6.10 -2.36 20.79
CA MET A 60 5.10 -2.68 19.80
C MET A 60 4.38 -1.45 19.23
N THR A 61 4.09 -0.46 20.07
CA THR A 61 3.36 0.74 19.68
C THR A 61 4.18 1.59 18.68
N ASP A 62 5.49 1.68 18.89
CA ASP A 62 6.38 2.45 18.02
C ASP A 62 6.56 1.77 16.66
N LEU A 63 6.61 0.44 16.63
CA LEU A 63 6.65 -0.33 15.38
C LEU A 63 5.33 -0.19 14.61
N GLU A 64 4.19 -0.26 15.29
CA GLU A 64 2.88 -0.05 14.68
C GLU A 64 2.78 1.35 14.04
N ALA A 65 3.23 2.39 14.73
CA ALA A 65 3.24 3.75 14.21
C ALA A 65 4.09 3.88 12.94
N GLN A 66 5.30 3.29 12.93
CA GLN A 66 6.17 3.30 11.75
C GLN A 66 5.56 2.58 10.56
N ILE A 67 4.94 1.42 10.79
CA ILE A 67 4.28 0.67 9.70
C ILE A 67 3.10 1.46 9.14
N LYS A 68 2.31 2.10 10.01
CA LYS A 68 1.23 2.99 9.57
C LYS A 68 1.76 4.12 8.69
N GLU A 69 2.76 4.86 9.15
CA GLU A 69 3.31 5.99 8.41
C GLU A 69 3.88 5.57 7.06
N ALA A 70 4.59 4.44 7.02
CA ALA A 70 5.10 3.88 5.77
C ALA A 70 3.97 3.50 4.79
N ALA A 71 2.93 2.81 5.28
CA ALA A 71 1.78 2.42 4.45
C ALA A 71 1.03 3.64 3.88
N ASP A 72 0.71 4.61 4.76
CA ASP A 72 0.04 5.86 4.38
C ASP A 72 0.89 6.64 3.35
N GLY A 73 2.21 6.76 3.58
CA GLY A 73 3.13 7.49 2.70
C GLY A 73 3.26 6.86 1.31
N VAL A 74 3.31 5.52 1.23
CA VAL A 74 3.32 4.81 -0.06
C VAL A 74 1.99 5.02 -0.80
N GLU A 75 0.86 4.90 -0.11
CA GLU A 75 -0.47 5.09 -0.72
C GLU A 75 -0.64 6.52 -1.26
N ILE A 76 -0.24 7.53 -0.50
CA ILE A 76 -0.26 8.94 -0.94
C ILE A 76 0.63 9.14 -2.17
N THR A 77 1.82 8.54 -2.19
CA THR A 77 2.74 8.65 -3.33
C THR A 77 2.14 8.08 -4.61
N ILE A 78 1.48 6.92 -4.50
CA ILE A 78 0.76 6.30 -5.62
C ILE A 78 -0.35 7.24 -6.11
N GLN A 79 -1.18 7.76 -5.22
CA GLN A 79 -2.27 8.69 -5.56
C GLN A 79 -1.76 9.95 -6.26
N LEU A 80 -0.68 10.56 -5.77
CA LEU A 80 -0.06 11.73 -6.38
C LEU A 80 0.42 11.46 -7.81
N GLN A 81 1.08 10.32 -8.04
CA GLN A 81 1.52 9.93 -9.39
C GLN A 81 0.33 9.73 -10.34
N LEU A 82 -0.75 9.10 -9.85
CA LEU A 82 -1.98 8.93 -10.62
C LEU A 82 -2.61 10.27 -10.98
N THR A 83 -2.74 11.20 -10.02
CA THR A 83 -3.28 12.54 -10.27
C THR A 83 -2.43 13.30 -11.28
N GLY A 84 -1.11 13.22 -11.19
CA GLY A 84 -0.20 13.82 -12.17
C GLY A 84 -0.40 13.28 -13.59
N ILE A 85 -0.58 11.96 -13.73
CA ILE A 85 -0.89 11.30 -15.01
C ILE A 85 -2.24 11.79 -15.58
N ILE A 86 -3.28 11.86 -14.75
CA ILE A 86 -4.60 12.37 -15.16
C ILE A 86 -4.49 13.80 -15.67
N MET A 87 -3.82 14.66 -14.90
CA MET A 87 -3.69 16.08 -15.21
C MET A 87 -2.89 16.32 -16.49
N ALA A 88 -1.86 15.52 -16.78
CA ALA A 88 -1.08 15.64 -18.00
C ALA A 88 -1.83 15.20 -19.28
N LYS A 89 -2.97 14.51 -19.13
CA LYS A 89 -3.80 14.01 -20.23
C LYS A 89 -4.89 15.01 -20.67
N ASN A 90 -5.21 15.99 -19.83
CA ASN A 90 -6.17 17.08 -20.11
C ASN A 90 -5.47 18.34 -20.63
#